data_AF-E7GEH7-F1
#
_entry.id   AF-E7GEH7-F1
#
_cell.length_a   1.000
_cell.length_b   1.000
_cell.length_c   1.000
_cell.angle_alpha   90.00
_cell.angle_beta   90.00
_cell.angle_gamma   90.00
#
_symmetry.space_group_name_H-M   'P 1'
#
loop_
_entity.id
_entity.type
_entity.pdbx_description
1 polymer ?
#
loop_
_entity_poly.entity_id
_entity_poly.type
_entity_poly.pdbx_seq_one_letter_code
_entity_poly.pdbx_strand_id
1 'polypeptide(L)'
;MKGFIKSVLAIAVVLAIAFGLVKGFEYYNSKKADGDTSYKVKTKRNKKYNGVYTLTKLDENGKNTWNGLIMYVKNDKIISANLAEFESREDIINNKLNGKKDASSIEILQNASIKPDLGSVGNVNSGFNVSGGDMTLTQKGATVGKGQIVFYDREVDINKDYDNLKRCKVVAGYDEDSKEIWLSKLLKNNQSEYSEGYKLIHYKNSTDLYNNCGIEDGICMLILNDEFNAGLDEN
;
A
#
# COMPACT_ATOMS: atom_id res chain seq x y z
N MET A 1 3.63 3.78 57.13
CA MET A 1 4.58 3.15 56.19
C MET A 1 3.89 2.46 55.00
N LYS A 2 2.90 1.57 55.20
CA LYS A 2 2.18 0.87 54.09
C LYS A 2 1.43 1.79 53.10
N GLY A 3 0.90 2.91 53.57
CA GLY A 3 0.20 3.89 52.71
C GLY A 3 1.13 4.70 51.80
N PHE A 4 2.31 5.06 52.30
CA PHE A 4 3.31 5.83 51.54
C PHE A 4 3.91 4.99 50.39
N ILE A 5 4.18 3.71 50.64
CA ILE A 5 4.67 2.77 49.63
C ILE A 5 3.64 2.56 48.51
N LYS A 6 2.34 2.47 48.83
CA LYS A 6 1.27 2.37 47.81
C LYS A 6 1.20 3.62 46.92
N SER A 7 1.34 4.81 47.49
CA SER A 7 1.33 6.06 46.72
C SER A 7 2.55 6.19 45.80
N VAL A 8 3.75 5.81 46.27
CA VAL A 8 4.96 5.79 45.44
C VAL A 8 4.84 4.76 44.31
N LEU A 9 4.28 3.58 44.58
CA LEU A 9 4.05 2.55 43.56
C LEU A 9 3.02 3.00 42.51
N ALA A 10 1.96 3.68 42.93
CA ALA A 10 0.95 4.22 42.02
C ALA A 10 1.53 5.30 41.10
N ILE A 11 2.38 6.19 41.63
CA ILE A 11 3.08 7.21 40.83
C ILE A 11 4.06 6.57 39.85
N ALA A 12 4.80 5.53 40.27
CA ALA A 12 5.70 4.80 39.39
C ALA A 12 4.96 4.09 38.25
N VAL A 13 3.77 3.54 38.50
CA VAL A 13 2.91 2.92 37.48
C VAL A 13 2.36 3.97 36.51
N VAL A 14 1.89 5.11 37.01
CA VAL A 14 1.41 6.21 36.15
C VAL A 14 2.54 6.77 35.29
N LEU A 15 3.75 6.94 35.86
CA LEU A 15 4.92 7.36 35.11
C LEU A 15 5.39 6.31 34.10
N ALA A 16 5.30 5.02 34.41
CA ALA A 16 5.62 3.94 33.47
C ALA A 16 4.60 3.84 32.32
N ILE A 17 3.32 4.09 32.59
CA ILE A 17 2.27 4.19 31.56
C ILE A 17 2.49 5.45 30.72
N ALA A 18 2.78 6.60 31.34
CA ALA A 18 3.09 7.84 30.62
C ALA A 18 4.37 7.69 29.77
N PHE A 19 5.43 7.06 30.29
CA PHE A 19 6.64 6.75 29.53
C PHE A 19 6.39 5.69 28.46
N GLY A 20 5.52 4.71 28.70
CA GLY A 20 5.13 3.71 27.71
C GLY A 20 4.31 4.31 26.57
N LEU A 21 3.44 5.27 26.89
CA LEU A 21 2.67 6.05 25.90
C LEU A 21 3.57 7.03 25.14
N VAL A 22 4.50 7.72 25.82
CA VAL A 22 5.50 8.59 25.18
C VAL A 22 6.47 7.78 24.33
N LYS A 23 6.94 6.61 24.78
CA LYS A 23 7.77 5.71 23.97
C LYS A 23 6.99 5.03 22.84
N GLY A 24 5.70 4.77 23.02
CA GLY A 24 4.81 4.38 21.91
C GLY A 24 4.68 5.50 20.89
N PHE A 25 4.61 6.75 21.34
CA PHE A 25 4.57 7.96 20.50
C PHE A 25 5.95 8.28 19.87
N GLU A 26 7.06 7.96 20.54
CA GLU A 26 8.43 8.05 20.02
C GLU A 26 8.78 6.86 19.12
N TYR A 27 8.13 5.70 19.26
CA TYR A 27 8.14 4.64 18.25
C TYR A 27 7.35 5.06 17.00
N TYR A 28 6.43 6.03 17.15
CA TYR A 28 5.80 6.79 16.07
C TYR A 28 6.64 7.98 15.57
N ASN A 29 7.74 8.35 16.26
CA ASN A 29 8.79 9.17 15.70
C ASN A 29 9.73 8.26 14.92
N SER A 30 9.27 7.93 13.71
CA SER A 30 10.06 7.62 12.53
C SER A 30 11.56 7.43 12.78
N LYS A 31 12.06 6.22 12.54
CA LYS A 31 13.46 6.09 12.15
C LYS A 31 13.66 7.10 11.02
N LYS A 32 14.55 8.08 11.23
CA LYS A 32 15.01 8.97 10.17
C LYS A 32 15.31 8.12 8.93
N ALA A 33 15.24 8.71 7.74
CA ALA A 33 15.78 8.13 6.52
C ALA A 33 17.32 8.02 6.61
N ASP A 34 17.85 7.40 7.69
CA ASP A 34 19.26 7.33 8.04
C ASP A 34 19.96 6.46 6.99
N GLY A 35 20.49 7.15 5.98
CA GLY A 35 21.28 6.59 4.88
C GLY A 35 20.51 6.30 3.60
N ASP A 36 19.18 6.37 3.58
CA ASP A 36 18.43 6.18 2.33
C ASP A 36 18.53 7.45 1.46
N THR A 37 19.20 7.30 0.32
CA THR A 37 19.40 8.37 -0.67
C THR A 37 18.72 8.03 -2.01
N SER A 38 17.85 7.01 -2.03
CA SER A 38 17.15 6.57 -3.25
C SER A 38 16.38 7.69 -3.94
N TYR A 39 15.76 8.57 -3.16
CA TYR A 39 15.01 9.72 -3.67
C TYR A 39 15.88 10.89 -4.18
N LYS A 40 17.20 10.86 -3.94
CA LYS A 40 18.13 11.93 -4.36
C LYS A 40 18.45 11.86 -5.86
N VAL A 41 18.11 10.77 -6.54
CA VAL A 41 18.30 10.64 -7.99
C VAL A 41 17.44 11.69 -8.72
N LYS A 42 18.09 12.55 -9.49
CA LYS A 42 17.42 13.63 -10.22
C LYS A 42 16.68 13.07 -11.44
N THR A 43 15.41 13.42 -11.57
CA THR A 43 14.60 13.07 -12.74
C THR A 43 13.80 14.28 -13.21
N LYS A 44 13.10 14.15 -14.36
CA LYS A 44 12.19 15.18 -14.88
C LYS A 44 10.74 14.74 -14.68
N ARG A 45 9.98 15.59 -13.98
CA ARG A 45 8.52 15.45 -13.79
C ARG A 45 7.81 15.27 -15.13
N ASN A 46 6.84 14.37 -15.18
CA ASN A 46 5.96 14.17 -16.34
C ASN A 46 4.51 14.33 -15.92
N LYS A 47 4.00 15.56 -16.08
CA LYS A 47 2.64 15.98 -15.71
C LYS A 47 1.49 15.30 -16.49
N LYS A 48 1.82 14.40 -17.42
CA LYS A 48 0.82 13.68 -18.23
C LYS A 48 0.08 12.59 -17.45
N TYR A 49 0.65 12.08 -16.35
CA TYR A 49 0.00 11.04 -15.57
C TYR A 49 -1.16 11.60 -14.73
N ASN A 50 -2.37 11.14 -15.05
CA ASN A 50 -3.61 11.40 -14.32
C ASN A 50 -4.48 10.14 -14.39
N GLY A 51 -5.12 9.75 -13.29
CA GLY A 51 -6.01 8.58 -13.22
C GLY A 51 -5.50 7.48 -12.29
N VAL A 52 -6.09 6.29 -12.42
CA VAL A 52 -5.69 5.11 -11.64
C VAL A 52 -4.71 4.26 -12.43
N TYR A 53 -3.65 3.86 -11.76
CA TYR A 53 -2.59 3.05 -12.33
C TYR A 53 -2.27 1.89 -11.42
N THR A 54 -1.68 0.85 -12.01
CA THR A 54 -0.91 -0.14 -11.25
C THR A 54 0.51 -0.24 -11.78
N LEU A 55 1.47 -0.42 -10.88
CA LEU A 55 2.79 -0.97 -11.16
C LEU A 55 2.79 -2.43 -10.79
N THR A 56 2.59 -3.31 -11.76
CA THR A 56 2.45 -4.75 -11.53
C THR A 56 3.72 -5.50 -11.89
N LYS A 57 4.14 -6.41 -11.00
CA LYS A 57 5.27 -7.29 -11.22
C LYS A 57 4.94 -8.30 -12.33
N LEU A 58 5.90 -8.50 -13.21
CA LEU A 58 5.84 -9.54 -14.24
C LEU A 58 6.45 -10.84 -13.71
N ASP A 59 5.89 -11.98 -14.12
CA ASP A 59 6.52 -13.28 -13.92
C ASP A 59 7.67 -13.51 -14.91
N GLU A 60 8.35 -14.65 -14.79
CA GLU A 60 9.45 -15.05 -15.68
C GLU A 60 9.05 -15.16 -17.16
N ASN A 61 7.75 -15.29 -17.44
CA ASN A 61 7.18 -15.38 -18.78
C ASN A 61 6.62 -14.03 -19.28
N GLY A 62 6.82 -12.94 -18.52
CA GLY A 62 6.32 -11.61 -18.84
C GLY A 62 4.82 -11.42 -18.61
N LYS A 63 4.15 -12.35 -17.93
CA LYS A 63 2.73 -12.23 -17.57
C LYS A 63 2.56 -11.40 -16.31
N ASN A 64 1.39 -10.75 -16.21
CA ASN A 64 1.05 -9.95 -15.04
C ASN A 64 0.72 -10.84 -13.84
N THR A 65 1.42 -10.65 -12.73
CA THR A 65 1.15 -11.37 -11.48
C THR A 65 0.10 -10.68 -10.59
N TRP A 66 -0.30 -9.46 -10.95
CA TRP A 66 -1.18 -8.56 -10.19
C TRP A 66 -0.63 -8.12 -8.83
N ASN A 67 0.58 -8.57 -8.47
CA ASN A 67 1.31 -8.09 -7.32
C ASN A 67 1.95 -6.73 -7.62
N GLY A 68 1.78 -5.77 -6.73
CA GLY A 68 2.44 -4.48 -6.86
C GLY A 68 1.62 -3.31 -6.32
N LEU A 69 1.93 -2.12 -6.82
CA LEU A 69 1.36 -0.87 -6.32
C LEU A 69 0.13 -0.51 -7.15
N ILE A 70 -1.04 -0.40 -6.52
CA ILE A 70 -2.19 0.31 -7.10
C ILE A 70 -2.18 1.75 -6.59
N MET A 71 -2.47 2.72 -7.45
CA MET A 71 -2.32 4.13 -7.13
C MET A 71 -3.29 5.02 -7.88
N TYR A 72 -3.73 6.09 -7.22
CA TYR A 72 -4.37 7.23 -7.84
C TYR A 72 -3.37 8.36 -8.00
N VAL A 73 -3.25 8.86 -9.23
CA VAL A 73 -2.25 9.85 -9.63
C VAL A 73 -2.94 11.07 -10.22
N LYS A 74 -2.52 12.26 -9.79
CA LYS A 74 -2.99 13.54 -10.33
C LYS A 74 -1.80 14.42 -10.68
N ASN A 75 -1.67 14.77 -11.95
CA ASN A 75 -0.60 15.63 -12.46
C ASN A 75 0.79 15.14 -12.03
N ASP A 76 1.05 13.84 -12.22
CA ASP A 76 2.25 13.10 -11.77
C ASP A 76 2.37 12.83 -10.26
N LYS A 77 1.62 13.53 -9.40
CA LYS A 77 1.63 13.32 -7.95
C LYS A 77 0.86 12.04 -7.63
N ILE A 78 1.48 11.10 -6.92
CA ILE A 78 0.78 9.98 -6.31
C ILE A 78 0.00 10.53 -5.11
N ILE A 79 -1.32 10.54 -5.24
CA ILE A 79 -2.25 11.06 -4.25
C ILE A 79 -2.52 10.01 -3.18
N SER A 80 -2.73 8.77 -3.63
CA SER A 80 -2.87 7.62 -2.75
C SER A 80 -2.40 6.36 -3.46
N ALA A 81 -1.91 5.39 -2.68
CA ALA A 81 -1.51 4.11 -3.21
C ALA A 81 -1.60 3.00 -2.15
N ASN A 82 -1.86 1.78 -2.61
CA ASN A 82 -1.71 0.55 -1.83
C ASN A 82 -0.73 -0.40 -2.51
N LEU A 83 0.17 -0.96 -1.71
CA LEU A 83 0.91 -2.15 -2.12
C LEU A 83 0.03 -3.36 -1.83
N ALA A 84 -0.27 -4.15 -2.85
CA ALA A 84 -1.10 -5.34 -2.74
C ALA A 84 -0.37 -6.58 -3.28
N GLU A 85 -0.66 -7.71 -2.65
CA GLU A 85 -0.38 -9.03 -3.20
C GLU A 85 -1.67 -9.68 -3.65
N PHE A 86 -1.55 -10.52 -4.67
CA PHE A 86 -2.63 -11.26 -5.30
C PHE A 86 -2.15 -12.67 -5.66
N GLU A 87 -3.03 -13.64 -5.43
CA GLU A 87 -2.85 -15.01 -5.88
C GLU A 87 -4.15 -15.46 -6.55
N SER A 88 -4.03 -15.96 -7.78
CA SER A 88 -5.21 -16.32 -8.56
C SER A 88 -5.94 -17.50 -7.93
N ARG A 89 -7.27 -17.52 -8.07
CA ARG A 89 -8.09 -18.65 -7.62
C ARG A 89 -7.65 -19.96 -8.28
N GLU A 90 -7.26 -19.89 -9.56
CA GLU A 90 -6.75 -21.02 -10.32
C GLU A 90 -5.47 -21.59 -9.70
N ASP A 91 -4.49 -20.73 -9.36
CA ASP A 91 -3.24 -21.15 -8.74
C ASP A 91 -3.47 -21.79 -7.38
N ILE A 92 -4.34 -21.20 -6.55
CA ILE A 92 -4.67 -21.76 -5.23
C ILE A 92 -5.33 -23.14 -5.40
N ILE A 93 -6.31 -23.26 -6.30
CA ILE A 93 -7.02 -24.52 -6.52
C ILE A 93 -6.08 -25.60 -7.04
N ASN A 94 -5.31 -25.29 -8.09
CA ASN A 94 -4.46 -26.28 -8.77
C ASN A 94 -3.26 -26.67 -7.91
N ASN A 95 -2.59 -25.70 -7.29
CA ASN A 95 -1.30 -25.93 -6.64
C ASN A 95 -1.42 -26.25 -5.13
N LYS A 96 -2.53 -25.86 -4.48
CA LYS A 96 -2.69 -25.99 -3.02
C LYS A 96 -3.85 -26.89 -2.61
N LEU A 97 -4.87 -27.01 -3.46
CA LEU A 97 -6.07 -27.79 -3.19
C LEU A 97 -6.24 -28.99 -4.13
N ASN A 98 -5.16 -29.40 -4.81
CA ASN A 98 -5.14 -30.57 -5.71
C ASN A 98 -6.28 -30.58 -6.76
N GLY A 99 -6.66 -29.41 -7.27
CA GLY A 99 -7.72 -29.28 -8.27
C GLY A 99 -9.14 -29.36 -7.73
N LYS A 100 -9.36 -29.20 -6.41
CA LYS A 100 -10.69 -29.21 -5.79
C LYS A 100 -11.55 -28.03 -6.27
N LYS A 101 -12.44 -28.28 -7.24
CA LYS A 101 -13.28 -27.25 -7.90
C LYS A 101 -14.34 -26.62 -6.98
N ASP A 102 -14.79 -27.35 -5.98
CA ASP A 102 -15.84 -26.99 -5.03
C ASP A 102 -15.30 -26.47 -3.69
N ALA A 103 -14.02 -26.04 -3.66
CA ALA A 103 -13.43 -25.45 -2.47
C ALA A 103 -14.20 -24.21 -2.00
N SER A 104 -14.54 -24.20 -0.71
CA SER A 104 -15.19 -23.06 -0.07
C SER A 104 -14.27 -21.83 -0.04
N SER A 105 -14.86 -20.64 0.11
CA SER A 105 -14.11 -19.40 0.25
C SER A 105 -13.09 -19.44 1.40
N ILE A 106 -13.46 -20.08 2.51
CA ILE A 106 -12.60 -20.25 3.68
C ILE A 106 -11.40 -21.15 3.36
N GLU A 107 -11.64 -22.29 2.69
CA GLU A 107 -10.55 -23.20 2.28
C GLU A 107 -9.57 -22.50 1.34
N ILE A 108 -10.06 -21.71 0.39
CA ILE A 108 -9.21 -20.96 -0.55
C ILE A 108 -8.34 -19.95 0.21
N LEU A 109 -8.92 -19.14 1.08
CA LEU A 109 -8.16 -18.14 1.86
C LEU A 109 -7.13 -18.78 2.81
N GLN A 110 -7.48 -19.91 3.43
CA GLN A 110 -6.54 -20.63 4.31
C GLN A 110 -5.34 -21.20 3.55
N ASN A 111 -5.55 -21.64 2.31
CA ASN A 111 -4.52 -22.26 1.47
C ASN A 111 -3.77 -21.28 0.57
N ALA A 112 -4.21 -20.02 0.47
CA ALA A 112 -3.47 -18.97 -0.19
C ALA A 112 -2.08 -18.79 0.44
N SER A 113 -1.07 -18.66 -0.40
CA SER A 113 0.34 -18.44 -0.08
C SER A 113 0.59 -17.03 0.44
N ILE A 114 -0.16 -16.05 -0.06
CA ILE A 114 -0.12 -14.66 0.43
C ILE A 114 -0.65 -14.61 1.87
N LYS A 115 -0.11 -13.73 2.72
CA LYS A 115 -0.51 -13.60 4.13
C LYS A 115 -0.64 -12.13 4.55
N PRO A 116 -1.57 -11.79 5.46
CA PRO A 116 -1.66 -10.45 6.02
C PRO A 116 -0.38 -10.05 6.75
N ASP A 117 0.01 -8.78 6.60
CA ASP A 117 1.02 -8.16 7.45
C ASP A 117 0.30 -7.28 8.47
N LEU A 118 0.19 -7.75 9.72
CA LEU A 118 -0.48 -7.06 10.83
C LEU A 118 0.25 -5.79 11.29
N GLY A 119 1.51 -5.59 10.89
CA GLY A 119 2.15 -4.27 11.00
C GLY A 119 1.50 -3.23 10.09
N SER A 120 0.69 -3.72 9.14
CA SER A 120 -0.17 -3.13 8.11
C SER A 120 -1.14 -2.03 8.49
N VAL A 121 -1.67 -2.17 9.71
CA VAL A 121 -3.00 -1.67 10.09
C VAL A 121 -2.94 -0.19 10.36
N GLY A 122 -2.80 0.59 9.29
CA GLY A 122 -3.04 2.02 9.30
C GLY A 122 -4.53 2.28 9.16
N ASN A 123 -5.06 3.21 9.95
CA ASN A 123 -6.46 3.61 9.92
C ASN A 123 -6.66 4.76 8.91
N VAL A 124 -6.26 4.57 7.65
CA VAL A 124 -6.40 5.60 6.60
C VAL A 124 -6.93 4.97 5.32
N ASN A 125 -8.06 5.48 4.89
CA ASN A 125 -8.77 5.06 3.69
C ASN A 125 -8.01 5.55 2.45
N SER A 126 -7.27 4.68 1.78
CA SER A 126 -6.49 5.03 0.59
C SER A 126 -7.30 5.11 -0.69
N GLY A 127 -8.63 5.03 -0.60
CA GLY A 127 -9.47 4.84 -1.77
C GLY A 127 -9.58 3.39 -2.20
N PHE A 128 -8.65 2.54 -1.75
CA PHE A 128 -8.58 1.13 -2.09
C PHE A 128 -8.86 0.29 -0.84
N ASN A 129 -9.93 -0.50 -0.86
CA ASN A 129 -10.32 -1.44 0.19
C ASN A 129 -9.46 -2.72 0.20
N VAL A 130 -8.16 -2.57 -0.10
CA VAL A 130 -7.13 -3.60 0.04
C VAL A 130 -6.26 -3.20 1.23
N SER A 131 -6.85 -3.23 2.43
CA SER A 131 -6.18 -2.78 3.65
C SER A 131 -5.17 -3.83 4.15
N GLY A 132 -4.12 -3.36 4.80
CA GLY A 132 -3.19 -4.24 5.51
C GLY A 132 -3.83 -4.73 6.79
N GLY A 133 -4.32 -5.97 6.81
CA GLY A 133 -4.91 -6.55 8.02
C GLY A 133 -5.66 -7.84 7.75
N ASP A 134 -6.45 -7.86 6.67
CA ASP A 134 -7.27 -9.02 6.29
C ASP A 134 -7.04 -9.40 4.83
N MET A 135 -7.11 -10.70 4.58
CA MET A 135 -7.12 -11.23 3.21
C MET A 135 -8.56 -11.23 2.70
N THR A 136 -8.77 -10.66 1.52
CA THR A 136 -10.09 -10.64 0.87
C THR A 136 -10.11 -11.63 -0.28
N LEU A 137 -11.20 -12.38 -0.41
CA LEU A 137 -11.44 -13.23 -1.57
C LEU A 137 -12.28 -12.47 -2.59
N THR A 138 -11.75 -12.35 -3.80
CA THR A 138 -12.45 -11.86 -4.99
C THR A 138 -12.90 -13.04 -5.85
N GLN A 139 -13.68 -12.80 -6.89
CA GLN A 139 -13.97 -13.80 -7.91
C GLN A 139 -12.69 -14.30 -8.60
N LYS A 140 -11.68 -13.42 -8.75
CA LYS A 140 -10.42 -13.73 -9.43
C LYS A 140 -9.40 -14.45 -8.56
N GLY A 141 -9.42 -14.24 -7.25
CA GLY A 141 -8.41 -14.77 -6.35
C GLY A 141 -8.36 -14.11 -4.98
N ALA A 142 -7.37 -14.50 -4.19
CA ALA A 142 -7.12 -13.91 -2.89
C ALA A 142 -6.26 -12.65 -3.06
N THR A 143 -6.57 -11.59 -2.29
CA THR A 143 -5.76 -10.36 -2.25
C THR A 143 -5.52 -9.93 -0.81
N VAL A 144 -4.37 -9.27 -0.58
CA VAL A 144 -4.01 -8.72 0.71
C VAL A 144 -3.19 -7.44 0.57
N GLY A 145 -3.51 -6.44 1.41
CA GLY A 145 -2.74 -5.21 1.50
C GLY A 145 -1.44 -5.42 2.28
N LYS A 146 -0.38 -4.75 1.84
CA LYS A 146 0.95 -4.75 2.47
C LYS A 146 1.42 -3.38 2.90
N GLY A 147 0.78 -2.33 2.44
CA GLY A 147 1.13 -0.95 2.72
C GLY A 147 0.17 0.01 2.07
N GLN A 148 0.02 1.19 2.67
CA GLN A 148 -0.84 2.25 2.14
C GLN A 148 -0.24 3.63 2.41
N ILE A 149 -0.52 4.57 1.52
CA ILE A 149 -0.18 5.99 1.65
C ILE A 149 -1.34 6.86 1.17
N VAL A 150 -1.56 8.01 1.83
CA VAL A 150 -2.55 9.02 1.45
C VAL A 150 -1.95 10.41 1.67
N PHE A 151 -1.89 11.21 0.60
CA PHE A 151 -1.31 12.56 0.58
C PHE A 151 -2.19 13.55 -0.21
N TYR A 152 -3.51 13.37 -0.19
CA TYR A 152 -4.44 14.20 -0.95
C TYR A 152 -4.30 15.70 -0.66
N ASP A 153 -4.27 16.05 0.63
CA ASP A 153 -4.37 17.42 1.14
C ASP A 153 -3.12 17.91 1.89
N ARG A 154 -2.00 17.18 1.79
CA ARG A 154 -0.75 17.55 2.48
C ARG A 154 0.51 17.28 1.66
N GLU A 155 1.57 17.96 2.08
CA GLU A 155 2.95 17.68 1.69
C GLU A 155 3.47 16.41 2.37
N VAL A 156 4.44 15.75 1.74
CA VAL A 156 5.15 14.61 2.31
C VAL A 156 6.26 15.14 3.23
N ASP A 157 6.25 14.71 4.48
CA ASP A 157 7.38 14.91 5.40
C ASP A 157 8.22 13.64 5.36
N ILE A 158 9.30 13.64 4.57
CA ILE A 158 10.11 12.43 4.36
C ILE A 158 10.63 11.80 5.65
N ASN A 159 10.83 12.58 6.71
CA ASN A 159 11.27 12.01 7.97
C ASN A 159 10.13 11.28 8.65
N LYS A 160 8.93 11.88 8.74
CA LYS A 160 7.77 11.26 9.40
C LYS A 160 7.12 10.15 8.58
N ASP A 161 7.09 10.30 7.27
CA ASP A 161 6.39 9.41 6.35
C ASP A 161 7.26 8.24 5.86
N TYR A 162 8.56 8.24 6.18
CA TYR A 162 9.55 7.29 5.63
C TYR A 162 9.11 5.83 5.71
N ASP A 163 8.66 5.36 6.87
CA ASP A 163 8.31 3.95 7.06
C ASP A 163 7.13 3.53 6.18
N ASN A 164 6.13 4.40 6.00
CA ASN A 164 4.99 4.15 5.12
C ASN A 164 5.40 4.19 3.64
N LEU A 165 6.24 5.15 3.25
CA LEU A 165 6.80 5.25 1.90
C LEU A 165 7.66 4.03 1.56
N LYS A 166 8.47 3.57 2.51
CA LYS A 166 9.32 2.38 2.38
C LYS A 166 8.50 1.11 2.26
N ARG A 167 7.46 0.98 3.08
CA ARG A 167 6.53 -0.15 3.00
C ARG A 167 5.81 -0.22 1.65
N CYS A 168 5.41 0.93 1.10
CA CYS A 168 4.86 1.01 -0.25
C CYS A 168 5.92 1.04 -1.35
N LYS A 169 7.21 0.95 -1.01
CA LYS A 169 8.34 0.94 -1.94
C LYS A 169 8.43 2.18 -2.85
N VAL A 170 7.90 3.32 -2.37
CA VAL A 170 7.81 4.56 -3.15
C VAL A 170 8.83 5.63 -2.73
N VAL A 171 9.76 5.34 -1.82
CA VAL A 171 10.76 6.32 -1.34
C VAL A 171 11.47 6.97 -2.51
N ALA A 172 11.98 6.19 -3.47
CA ALA A 172 12.67 6.65 -4.67
C ALA A 172 11.88 7.68 -5.52
N GLY A 173 10.55 7.75 -5.35
CA GLY A 173 9.66 8.67 -6.03
C GLY A 173 9.53 10.04 -5.36
N TYR A 174 10.00 10.19 -4.13
CA TYR A 174 9.92 11.45 -3.37
C TYR A 174 10.78 12.53 -4.02
N ASP A 175 10.21 13.72 -4.18
CA ASP A 175 10.87 14.92 -4.66
C ASP A 175 10.96 15.97 -3.54
N GLU A 176 12.18 16.45 -3.27
CA GLU A 176 12.44 17.33 -2.12
C GLU A 176 11.93 18.75 -2.33
N ASP A 177 11.98 19.24 -3.57
CA ASP A 177 11.61 20.62 -3.89
C ASP A 177 10.10 20.82 -3.80
N SER A 178 9.33 19.84 -4.29
CA SER A 178 7.86 19.87 -4.26
C SER A 178 7.25 19.16 -3.05
N LYS A 179 8.04 18.35 -2.32
CA LYS A 179 7.57 17.46 -1.24
C LYS A 179 6.42 16.56 -1.66
N GLU A 180 6.52 16.02 -2.87
CA GLU A 180 5.53 15.12 -3.48
C GLU A 180 6.19 13.77 -3.82
N ILE A 181 5.38 12.71 -3.96
CA ILE A 181 5.82 11.48 -4.62
C ILE A 181 5.41 11.55 -6.09
N TRP A 182 6.36 11.45 -7.01
CA TRP A 182 6.08 11.49 -8.45
C TRP A 182 6.13 10.10 -9.08
N LEU A 183 5.07 9.75 -9.83
CA LEU A 183 5.05 8.51 -10.61
C LEU A 183 6.19 8.49 -11.64
N SER A 184 6.41 9.58 -12.37
CA SER A 184 7.47 9.67 -13.36
C SER A 184 8.88 9.49 -12.78
N LYS A 185 9.07 9.89 -11.52
CA LYS A 185 10.33 9.69 -10.80
C LYS A 185 10.50 8.24 -10.40
N LEU A 186 9.46 7.58 -9.86
CA LEU A 186 9.50 6.13 -9.58
C LEU A 186 9.89 5.33 -10.82
N LEU A 187 9.31 5.65 -11.98
CA LEU A 187 9.56 4.92 -13.22
C LEU A 187 10.97 5.10 -13.80
N LYS A 188 11.58 6.27 -13.58
CA LYS A 188 12.88 6.64 -14.20
C LYS A 188 14.06 6.51 -13.25
N ASN A 189 13.79 6.43 -11.95
CA ASN A 189 14.82 6.32 -10.93
C ASN A 189 15.30 4.87 -10.88
N ASN A 190 16.57 4.64 -11.24
CA ASN A 190 17.20 3.33 -11.23
C ASN A 190 17.41 2.73 -9.84
N GLN A 191 17.17 3.50 -8.77
CA GLN A 191 17.14 3.00 -7.39
C GLN A 191 15.71 2.71 -6.92
N SER A 192 14.70 2.86 -7.78
CA SER A 192 13.34 2.43 -7.48
C SER A 192 13.20 0.92 -7.63
N GLU A 193 12.49 0.29 -6.69
CA GLU A 193 12.11 -1.13 -6.84
C GLU A 193 11.20 -1.37 -8.05
N TYR A 194 10.60 -0.31 -8.61
CA TYR A 194 9.71 -0.37 -9.76
C TYR A 194 10.42 -0.11 -11.10
N SER A 195 11.74 0.10 -11.12
CA SER A 195 12.47 0.43 -12.35
C SER A 195 12.70 -0.77 -13.27
N GLU A 196 12.62 -2.00 -12.75
CA GLU A 196 12.87 -3.23 -13.51
C GLU A 196 11.86 -4.33 -13.13
N GLY A 197 11.35 -5.07 -14.11
CA GLY A 197 10.42 -6.18 -13.87
C GLY A 197 8.98 -5.79 -13.52
N TYR A 198 8.66 -4.48 -13.60
CA TYR A 198 7.29 -3.97 -13.41
C TYR A 198 6.74 -3.35 -14.69
N LYS A 199 5.43 -3.46 -14.84
CA LYS A 199 4.66 -2.83 -15.93
C LYS A 199 3.70 -1.81 -15.34
N LEU A 200 3.74 -0.59 -15.90
CA LEU A 200 2.72 0.42 -15.64
C LEU A 200 1.47 0.11 -16.47
N ILE A 201 0.32 0.05 -15.82
CA ILE A 201 -0.99 -0.12 -16.46
C ILE A 201 -1.86 1.05 -16.03
N HIS A 202 -2.55 1.66 -16.99
CA HIS A 202 -3.50 2.75 -16.77
C HIS A 202 -4.91 2.22 -16.99
N TYR A 203 -5.81 2.53 -16.06
CA TYR A 203 -7.20 2.10 -16.14
C TYR A 203 -8.09 3.26 -16.55
N LYS A 204 -8.89 3.04 -17.60
CA LYS A 204 -9.74 4.09 -18.18
C LYS A 204 -11.06 4.28 -17.43
N ASN A 205 -11.58 3.22 -16.83
CA ASN A 205 -12.88 3.18 -16.14
C ASN A 205 -12.95 1.95 -15.21
N SER A 206 -14.05 1.81 -14.48
CA SER A 206 -14.30 0.68 -13.56
C SER A 206 -14.26 -0.66 -14.28
N THR A 207 -14.86 -0.77 -15.47
CA THR A 207 -14.88 -2.00 -16.27
C THR A 207 -13.48 -2.45 -16.68
N ASP A 208 -12.63 -1.51 -17.09
CA ASP A 208 -11.23 -1.77 -17.44
C ASP A 208 -10.45 -2.29 -16.22
N LEU A 209 -10.66 -1.66 -15.06
CA LEU A 209 -10.08 -2.12 -13.80
C LEU A 209 -10.59 -3.52 -13.42
N TYR A 210 -11.90 -3.75 -13.46
CA TYR A 210 -12.50 -5.05 -13.16
C TYR A 210 -11.98 -6.15 -14.08
N ASN A 211 -11.77 -5.89 -15.37
CA ASN A 211 -11.31 -6.90 -16.32
C ASN A 211 -9.80 -7.12 -16.24
N ASN A 212 -9.04 -6.04 -16.07
CA ASN A 212 -7.59 -6.02 -16.20
C ASN A 212 -6.87 -5.74 -14.88
N CYS A 213 -7.49 -5.92 -13.73
CA CYS A 213 -6.82 -5.92 -12.43
C CYS A 213 -7.16 -7.20 -11.68
N GLY A 214 -6.23 -7.71 -10.87
CA GLY A 214 -6.52 -8.81 -9.94
C GLY A 214 -7.41 -8.38 -8.77
N ILE A 215 -7.48 -7.08 -8.50
CA ILE A 215 -8.32 -6.47 -7.48
C ILE A 215 -9.60 -5.97 -8.18
N GLU A 216 -10.76 -6.34 -7.64
CA GLU A 216 -12.05 -5.94 -8.21
C GLU A 216 -12.31 -4.44 -8.04
N ASP A 217 -13.09 -3.88 -8.97
CA ASP A 217 -13.49 -2.48 -8.98
C ASP A 217 -14.25 -2.09 -7.71
N GLY A 218 -15.18 -2.91 -7.22
CA GLY A 218 -15.89 -2.65 -5.94
C GLY A 218 -14.95 -2.49 -4.74
N ILE A 219 -13.75 -3.05 -4.80
CA ILE A 219 -12.71 -2.87 -3.78
C ILE A 219 -11.94 -1.56 -4.02
N CYS A 220 -11.80 -1.10 -5.25
CA CYS A 220 -10.98 0.06 -5.59
C CYS A 220 -11.75 1.38 -5.76
N MET A 221 -13.05 1.32 -6.06
CA MET A 221 -13.78 2.41 -6.68
C MET A 221 -14.67 3.20 -5.74
N LEU A 222 -15.28 2.54 -4.75
CA LEU A 222 -16.28 3.14 -3.85
C LEU A 222 -15.74 4.39 -3.14
N ILE A 223 -14.44 4.43 -2.88
CA ILE A 223 -13.84 5.48 -2.05
C ILE A 223 -13.06 6.47 -2.92
N LEU A 224 -12.44 6.04 -4.02
CA LEU A 224 -11.67 6.95 -4.89
C LEU A 224 -12.51 8.07 -5.51
N ASN A 225 -13.72 7.75 -5.98
CA ASN A 225 -14.61 8.75 -6.55
C ASN A 225 -15.20 9.65 -5.45
N ASP A 226 -15.64 9.07 -4.34
CA ASP A 226 -16.31 9.79 -3.25
C ASP A 226 -15.36 10.69 -2.45
N GLU A 227 -14.16 10.21 -2.11
CA GLU A 227 -13.20 10.94 -1.26
C GLU A 227 -12.19 11.77 -2.05
N PHE A 228 -11.80 11.34 -3.27
CA PHE A 228 -10.74 12.00 -4.03
C PHE A 228 -11.21 12.63 -5.35
N ASN A 229 -12.49 12.46 -5.71
CA ASN A 229 -13.05 12.93 -6.99
C ASN A 229 -12.25 12.40 -8.18
N ALA A 230 -11.98 11.09 -8.18
CA ALA A 230 -11.12 10.45 -9.18
C ALA A 230 -11.72 10.42 -10.60
N GLY A 231 -13.03 10.57 -10.75
CA GLY A 231 -13.71 10.70 -12.05
C GLY A 231 -13.62 9.44 -12.92
N LEU A 232 -13.59 8.27 -12.29
CA LEU A 232 -13.65 6.99 -13.01
C LEU A 232 -15.12 6.62 -13.13
N ASP A 233 -15.72 6.97 -14.26
CA ASP A 233 -17.14 6.70 -14.51
C ASP A 233 -17.40 5.19 -14.66
N GLU A 234 -18.58 4.75 -14.20
CA GLU A 234 -19.20 3.52 -14.70
C GLU A 234 -19.70 3.83 -16.11
N ASN A 235 -19.06 3.27 -17.13
CA ASN A 235 -19.64 3.26 -18.48
C ASN A 235 -20.72 2.19 -18.57
#